data_AF-A0A7J2NPL2-F1
#
_entry.id   AF-A0A7J2NPL2-F1
#
_cell.length_a   1.000
_cell.length_b   1.000
_cell.length_c   1.000
_cell.angle_alpha   90.00
_cell.angle_beta   90.00
_cell.angle_gamma   90.00
#
_symmetry.space_group_name_H-M   'P 1'
#
loop_
_entity.id
_entity.type
_entity.pdbx_description
1 polymer ?
#
loop_
_entity_poly.entity_id
_entity_poly.type
_entity_poly.pdbx_seq_one_letter_code
_entity_poly.pdbx_strand_id
1 'polypeptide(L)'
;MKTLLRAFLTALLFSGLVLAYNANLADAQEPTEVGGILHSDTTWTIENSPYSVTSTVQIPENVTLKIDPGVTVTDNSTDYIMFLLHGKIEAHGTPSNKITFIGGGDWVVFFNTGGVVSGPSLSLDYCIVKHGMSVLQSSCGYINLKNSELIDLGRIGGASSHIRNPESNIYIENNLFIDTNGFDIAETDEHIYIRYNLFKGNRGFLVKERVDTGFSPQAVVKYNTFIDMNETVLMITSWGAQGNMDATENYWGTTNTGLIESWIQDGHTNIGIHAFIDYLPILTEPHPDTPTLSVTACFEYSPENVYASRKVTFDASASFVEYSQVVEYVWDFGDGNNATTQSPTITYTYTDPEEYTVTLTAKAATCNTDTTQITLTVEPPPDPILPWLIVAVATVAVTVAAVAVFWKKRKSNQ
;
A
#
# COMPACT_ATOMS: atom_id res chain seq x y z
N MET A 1 -23.29 -36.53 18.50
CA MET A 1 -23.82 -35.35 19.24
C MET A 1 -22.90 -34.13 19.14
N LYS A 2 -21.56 -34.28 19.08
CA LYS A 2 -20.61 -33.15 18.89
C LYS A 2 -20.48 -32.61 17.46
N THR A 3 -20.85 -33.39 16.43
CA THR A 3 -20.84 -32.96 15.02
C THR A 3 -22.07 -32.13 14.61
N LEU A 4 -23.22 -32.33 15.27
CA LEU A 4 -24.40 -31.47 15.09
C LEU A 4 -24.29 -30.13 15.84
N LEU A 5 -23.43 -30.05 16.86
CA LEU A 5 -23.17 -28.80 17.60
C LEU A 5 -22.23 -27.85 16.83
N ARG A 6 -21.28 -28.37 16.04
CA ARG A 6 -20.40 -27.56 15.16
C ARG A 6 -21.17 -26.96 13.97
N ALA A 7 -22.17 -27.66 13.42
CA ALA A 7 -23.05 -27.11 12.37
C ALA A 7 -23.99 -26.00 12.89
N PHE A 8 -24.33 -26.01 14.19
CA PHE A 8 -25.12 -24.95 14.83
C PHE A 8 -24.26 -23.73 15.20
N LEU A 9 -22.95 -23.91 15.50
CA LEU A 9 -22.03 -22.80 15.76
C LEU A 9 -21.56 -22.08 14.48
N THR A 10 -21.36 -22.78 13.36
CA THR A 10 -21.08 -22.13 12.06
C THR A 10 -22.30 -21.40 11.48
N ALA A 11 -23.51 -21.87 11.77
CA ALA A 11 -24.74 -21.15 11.43
C ALA A 11 -25.00 -19.90 12.30
N LEU A 12 -24.53 -19.90 13.56
CA LEU A 12 -24.63 -18.74 14.46
C LEU A 12 -23.56 -17.66 14.19
N LEU A 13 -22.39 -18.03 13.66
CA LEU A 13 -21.40 -17.06 13.18
C LEU A 13 -21.85 -16.38 11.88
N PHE A 14 -22.54 -17.09 10.98
CA PHE A 14 -23.14 -16.47 9.79
C PHE A 14 -24.42 -15.68 10.11
N SER A 15 -25.28 -16.11 11.04
CA SER A 15 -26.46 -15.33 11.43
C SER A 15 -26.12 -14.15 12.35
N GLY A 16 -25.06 -14.25 13.15
CA GLY A 16 -24.45 -13.14 13.88
C GLY A 16 -23.77 -12.13 12.96
N LEU A 17 -23.10 -12.58 11.88
CA LEU A 17 -22.59 -11.68 10.84
C LEU A 17 -23.74 -11.01 10.07
N VAL A 18 -24.83 -11.71 9.76
CA VAL A 18 -25.98 -11.14 9.02
C VAL A 18 -26.86 -10.24 9.89
N LEU A 19 -26.91 -10.45 11.22
CA LEU A 19 -27.55 -9.52 12.15
C LEU A 19 -26.64 -8.34 12.53
N ALA A 20 -25.32 -8.51 12.53
CA ALA A 20 -24.36 -7.40 12.63
C ALA A 20 -24.24 -6.59 11.32
N TYR A 21 -24.48 -7.23 10.17
CA TYR A 21 -24.53 -6.56 8.86
C TYR A 21 -25.73 -5.61 8.75
N ASN A 22 -26.84 -5.93 9.42
CA ASN A 22 -28.00 -5.04 9.49
C ASN A 22 -27.95 -4.05 10.68
N ALA A 23 -26.97 -4.15 11.58
CA ALA A 23 -26.82 -3.25 12.74
C ALA A 23 -25.78 -2.13 12.51
N ASN A 24 -25.09 -2.12 11.37
CA ASN A 24 -24.14 -1.08 10.97
C ASN A 24 -24.49 -0.43 9.62
N LEU A 25 -25.77 -0.45 9.22
CA LEU A 25 -26.30 0.66 8.43
C LEU A 25 -26.60 1.79 9.43
N ALA A 26 -25.55 2.34 10.04
CA ALA A 26 -25.59 3.75 10.38
C ALA A 26 -25.94 4.44 9.07
N ASP A 27 -27.04 5.18 9.06
CA ASP A 27 -27.47 6.00 7.93
C ASP A 27 -26.23 6.69 7.37
N ALA A 28 -25.74 6.25 6.20
CA ALA A 28 -24.54 6.83 5.63
C ALA A 28 -24.90 8.28 5.36
N GLN A 29 -24.27 9.21 6.08
CA GLN A 29 -24.57 10.62 5.95
C GLN A 29 -24.53 11.00 4.47
N GLU A 30 -25.64 11.55 3.96
CA GLU A 30 -25.72 12.03 2.60
C GLU A 30 -24.58 13.02 2.35
N PRO A 31 -23.84 12.93 1.23
CA PRO A 31 -22.68 13.77 0.99
C PRO A 31 -23.03 15.26 1.03
N THR A 32 -22.17 16.06 1.65
CA THR A 32 -22.29 17.52 1.58
C THR A 32 -21.84 17.97 0.20
N GLU A 33 -22.79 18.39 -0.64
CA GLU A 33 -22.49 18.91 -1.97
C GLU A 33 -21.76 20.26 -1.89
N VAL A 34 -20.66 20.39 -2.62
CA VAL A 34 -19.84 21.60 -2.69
C VAL A 34 -19.44 21.92 -4.14
N GLY A 35 -19.22 23.19 -4.44
CA GLY A 35 -18.83 23.66 -5.76
C GLY A 35 -18.97 25.17 -5.90
N GLY A 36 -18.42 25.73 -6.97
CA GLY A 36 -18.44 27.17 -7.21
C GLY A 36 -17.48 27.96 -6.32
N ILE A 37 -17.75 29.25 -6.14
CA ILE A 37 -16.81 30.20 -5.52
C ILE A 37 -16.97 30.24 -4.00
N LEU A 38 -15.87 30.08 -3.26
CA LEU A 38 -15.82 30.40 -1.84
C LEU A 38 -15.73 31.92 -1.64
N HIS A 39 -16.67 32.50 -0.91
CA HIS A 39 -16.73 33.95 -0.68
C HIS A 39 -16.01 34.43 0.58
N SER A 40 -15.58 33.52 1.44
CA SER A 40 -14.87 33.80 2.68
C SER A 40 -14.08 32.57 3.13
N ASP A 41 -13.19 32.75 4.09
CA ASP A 41 -12.55 31.63 4.78
C ASP A 41 -13.58 30.59 5.20
N THR A 42 -13.27 29.34 4.89
CA THR A 42 -14.19 28.22 5.05
C THR A 42 -13.45 27.05 5.66
N THR A 43 -14.12 26.29 6.52
CA THR A 43 -13.61 25.03 7.06
C THR A 43 -14.54 23.90 6.66
N TRP A 44 -13.97 22.86 6.05
CA TRP A 44 -14.65 21.61 5.81
C TRP A 44 -14.37 20.67 6.98
N THR A 45 -15.43 20.28 7.68
CA THR A 45 -15.35 19.58 8.96
C THR A 45 -15.71 18.11 8.81
N ILE A 46 -15.21 17.27 9.72
CA ILE A 46 -15.49 15.83 9.71
C ILE A 46 -16.98 15.52 9.88
N GLU A 47 -17.74 16.35 10.62
CA GLU A 47 -19.19 16.18 10.83
C GLU A 47 -20.01 16.39 9.56
N ASN A 48 -19.43 17.01 8.53
CA ASN A 48 -20.07 17.23 7.23
C ASN A 48 -19.46 16.34 6.13
N SER A 49 -18.48 15.49 6.48
CA SER A 49 -17.87 14.53 5.58
C SER A 49 -18.81 13.32 5.36
N PRO A 50 -18.88 12.75 4.15
CA PRO A 50 -18.08 13.07 2.97
C PRO A 50 -18.57 14.31 2.21
N TYR A 51 -17.64 15.03 1.60
CA TYR A 51 -17.92 16.12 0.67
C TYR A 51 -17.95 15.59 -0.77
N SER A 52 -18.98 15.98 -1.53
CA SER A 52 -19.12 15.66 -2.95
C SER A 52 -18.97 16.93 -3.78
N VAL A 53 -17.87 17.06 -4.52
CA VAL A 53 -17.65 18.18 -5.44
C VAL A 53 -18.53 17.97 -6.67
N THR A 54 -19.48 18.87 -6.90
CA THR A 54 -20.44 18.79 -8.03
C THR A 54 -20.10 19.74 -9.18
N SER A 55 -19.22 20.71 -8.92
CA SER A 55 -18.57 21.60 -9.89
C SER A 55 -17.26 22.12 -9.28
N THR A 56 -16.31 22.59 -10.09
CA THR A 56 -15.03 23.12 -9.60
C THR A 56 -15.21 24.06 -8.40
N VAL A 57 -14.52 23.75 -7.30
CA VAL A 57 -14.45 24.63 -6.12
C VAL A 57 -13.38 25.69 -6.38
N GLN A 58 -13.78 26.95 -6.41
CA GLN A 58 -12.89 28.07 -6.66
C GLN A 58 -12.53 28.74 -5.33
N ILE A 59 -11.23 28.88 -5.06
CA ILE A 59 -10.68 29.54 -3.88
C ILE A 59 -10.05 30.85 -4.34
N PRO A 60 -10.75 31.99 -4.24
CA PRO A 60 -10.21 33.30 -4.64
C PRO A 60 -8.99 33.72 -3.82
N GLU A 61 -8.29 34.73 -4.32
CA GLU A 61 -7.25 35.42 -3.56
C GLU A 61 -7.77 35.84 -2.17
N ASN A 62 -6.89 35.73 -1.15
CA ASN A 62 -7.20 36.04 0.25
C ASN A 62 -8.27 35.17 0.93
N VAL A 63 -8.73 34.10 0.28
CA VAL A 63 -9.61 33.10 0.90
C VAL A 63 -8.81 31.86 1.27
N THR A 64 -9.06 31.33 2.46
CA THR A 64 -8.47 30.08 2.95
C THR A 64 -9.56 29.01 3.10
N LEU A 65 -9.34 27.86 2.47
CA LEU A 65 -10.08 26.63 2.76
C LEU A 65 -9.24 25.77 3.70
N LYS A 66 -9.76 25.52 4.90
CA LYS A 66 -9.21 24.55 5.84
C LYS A 66 -9.99 23.26 5.75
N ILE A 67 -9.31 22.12 5.83
CA ILE A 67 -9.95 20.80 5.79
C ILE A 67 -9.50 20.03 7.02
N ASP A 68 -10.46 19.62 7.84
CA ASP A 68 -10.20 18.94 9.11
C ASP A 68 -9.71 17.49 8.88
N PRO A 69 -8.89 16.93 9.82
CA PRO A 69 -8.45 15.54 9.75
C PRO A 69 -9.60 14.53 9.55
N GLY A 70 -9.38 13.54 8.69
CA GLY A 70 -10.34 12.47 8.40
C GLY A 70 -11.40 12.81 7.35
N VAL A 71 -11.49 14.07 6.91
CA VAL A 71 -12.46 14.46 5.86
C VAL A 71 -12.18 13.71 4.56
N THR A 72 -13.25 13.24 3.91
CA THR A 72 -13.20 12.66 2.56
C THR A 72 -13.87 13.61 1.57
N VAL A 73 -13.18 13.89 0.46
CA VAL A 73 -13.63 14.73 -0.65
C VAL A 73 -13.60 13.91 -1.93
N THR A 74 -14.74 13.77 -2.59
CA THR A 74 -14.86 13.04 -3.86
C THR A 74 -15.30 14.01 -4.95
N ASP A 75 -14.61 13.98 -6.09
CA ASP A 75 -15.04 14.69 -7.29
C ASP A 75 -16.07 13.87 -8.07
N ASN A 76 -17.30 14.37 -8.07
CA ASN A 76 -18.43 13.85 -8.85
C ASN A 76 -18.85 14.86 -9.93
N SER A 77 -18.04 15.90 -10.17
CA SER A 77 -18.30 16.89 -11.19
C SER A 77 -17.98 16.32 -12.58
N THR A 78 -18.47 17.01 -13.60
CA THR A 78 -18.02 16.78 -14.99
C THR A 78 -16.82 17.64 -15.36
N ASP A 79 -16.29 18.41 -14.41
CA ASP A 79 -15.18 19.31 -14.62
C ASP A 79 -13.87 18.52 -14.51
N TYR A 80 -12.85 18.92 -15.26
CA TYR A 80 -11.53 18.29 -15.15
C TYR A 80 -10.68 18.86 -14.00
N ILE A 81 -11.20 19.85 -13.26
CA ILE A 81 -10.50 20.54 -12.19
C ILE A 81 -11.37 20.45 -10.93
N MET A 82 -10.84 19.81 -9.88
CA MET A 82 -11.54 19.72 -8.59
C MET A 82 -11.47 21.06 -7.85
N PHE A 83 -10.27 21.64 -7.74
CA PHE A 83 -10.03 22.94 -7.11
C PHE A 83 -9.32 23.93 -8.04
N LEU A 84 -9.92 25.10 -8.24
CA LEU A 84 -9.25 26.27 -8.83
C LEU A 84 -8.70 27.14 -7.71
N LEU A 85 -7.37 27.15 -7.54
CA LEU A 85 -6.67 27.67 -6.37
C LEU A 85 -5.94 28.99 -6.68
N HIS A 86 -6.54 30.11 -6.28
CA HIS A 86 -5.87 31.43 -6.25
C HIS A 86 -5.54 31.88 -4.81
N GLY A 87 -6.28 31.36 -3.82
CA GLY A 87 -6.05 31.59 -2.38
C GLY A 87 -5.25 30.47 -1.74
N LYS A 88 -5.73 29.97 -0.58
CA LYS A 88 -5.00 28.98 0.23
C LYS A 88 -5.84 27.73 0.52
N ILE A 89 -5.19 26.58 0.51
CA ILE A 89 -5.73 25.32 1.04
C ILE A 89 -4.79 24.80 2.13
N GLU A 90 -5.33 24.61 3.33
CA GLU A 90 -4.67 23.96 4.47
C GLU A 90 -5.38 22.64 4.77
N ALA A 91 -4.82 21.53 4.27
CA ALA A 91 -5.32 20.18 4.54
C ALA A 91 -4.28 19.42 5.36
N HIS A 92 -4.45 19.44 6.68
CA HIS A 92 -3.54 18.84 7.64
C HIS A 92 -4.27 17.73 8.39
N GLY A 93 -4.09 16.49 7.92
CA GLY A 93 -4.59 15.31 8.60
C GLY A 93 -3.72 14.90 9.78
N THR A 94 -3.89 13.65 10.20
CA THR A 94 -3.04 12.99 11.21
C THR A 94 -2.72 11.57 10.76
N PRO A 95 -1.70 10.89 11.34
CA PRO A 95 -1.41 9.50 11.00
C PRO A 95 -2.62 8.56 11.08
N SER A 96 -3.53 8.79 12.03
CA SER A 96 -4.75 7.97 12.23
C SER A 96 -5.97 8.46 11.46
N ASN A 97 -6.02 9.75 11.09
CA ASN A 97 -7.15 10.37 10.41
C ASN A 97 -6.63 11.20 9.24
N LYS A 98 -6.29 10.52 8.14
CA LYS A 98 -5.83 11.18 6.92
C LYS A 98 -6.99 11.83 6.18
N ILE A 99 -6.74 12.97 5.56
CA ILE A 99 -7.71 13.63 4.66
C ILE A 99 -7.64 12.95 3.31
N THR A 100 -8.77 12.53 2.74
CA THR A 100 -8.79 11.77 1.48
C THR A 100 -9.41 12.57 0.36
N PHE A 101 -8.69 12.77 -0.74
CA PHE A 101 -9.17 13.32 -1.99
C PHE A 101 -9.26 12.21 -3.05
N ILE A 102 -10.43 12.07 -3.67
CA ILE A 102 -10.71 11.04 -4.69
C ILE A 102 -11.17 11.75 -5.97
N GLY A 103 -10.43 11.58 -7.06
CA GLY A 103 -10.83 12.18 -8.34
C GLY A 103 -11.94 11.37 -9.02
N GLY A 104 -12.78 12.07 -9.80
CA GLY A 104 -13.88 11.49 -10.56
C GLY A 104 -13.47 10.72 -11.82
N GLY A 105 -12.18 10.68 -12.15
CA GLY A 105 -11.65 9.95 -13.31
C GLY A 105 -10.21 10.33 -13.66
N ASP A 106 -9.67 9.64 -14.67
CA ASP A 106 -8.25 9.74 -15.06
C ASP A 106 -7.80 11.14 -15.49
N TRP A 107 -8.73 12.03 -15.85
CA TRP A 107 -8.46 13.40 -16.33
C TRP A 107 -8.46 14.46 -15.22
N VAL A 108 -8.82 14.09 -13.99
CA VAL A 108 -9.01 15.07 -12.91
C VAL A 108 -7.68 15.65 -12.44
N VAL A 109 -7.57 16.97 -12.49
CA VAL A 109 -6.56 17.75 -11.79
C VAL A 109 -7.12 18.12 -10.42
N PHE A 110 -6.44 17.70 -9.35
CA PHE A 110 -6.91 18.03 -8.01
C PHE A 110 -6.83 19.52 -7.74
N PHE A 111 -5.67 20.13 -7.95
CA PHE A 111 -5.43 21.54 -7.69
C PHE A 111 -4.89 22.23 -8.95
N ASN A 112 -5.57 23.28 -9.41
CA ASN A 112 -5.12 24.07 -10.55
C ASN A 112 -5.01 25.53 -10.17
N THR A 113 -3.89 26.20 -10.42
CA THR A 113 -3.75 27.63 -10.08
C THR A 113 -4.27 28.57 -11.16
N GLY A 114 -4.80 28.06 -12.27
CA GLY A 114 -5.34 28.88 -13.36
C GLY A 114 -4.28 29.73 -14.09
N GLY A 115 -3.00 29.51 -13.81
CA GLY A 115 -1.89 30.27 -14.41
C GLY A 115 -1.63 31.63 -13.75
N VAL A 116 -2.15 31.87 -12.54
CA VAL A 116 -1.75 33.05 -11.76
C VAL A 116 -0.28 32.94 -11.36
N VAL A 117 0.41 34.09 -11.27
CA VAL A 117 1.87 34.14 -11.12
C VAL A 117 2.38 34.30 -9.68
N SER A 118 1.48 34.45 -8.71
CA SER A 118 1.81 34.64 -7.28
C SER A 118 0.55 34.49 -6.42
N GLY A 119 0.69 34.06 -5.17
CA GLY A 119 -0.38 34.03 -4.16
C GLY A 119 -0.92 32.65 -3.77
N PRO A 120 -1.10 31.67 -4.69
CA PRO A 120 -1.60 30.35 -4.34
C PRO A 120 -0.76 29.67 -3.26
N SER A 121 -1.41 29.06 -2.27
CA SER A 121 -0.74 28.26 -1.25
C SER A 121 -1.47 26.92 -1.06
N LEU A 122 -0.76 25.83 -1.24
CA LEU A 122 -1.25 24.48 -1.03
C LEU A 122 -0.37 23.77 0.01
N SER A 123 -0.96 23.42 1.15
CA SER A 123 -0.28 22.60 2.15
C SER A 123 -1.06 21.32 2.37
N LEU A 124 -0.46 20.20 1.98
CA LEU A 124 -0.97 18.85 2.19
C LEU A 124 -0.06 18.13 3.19
N ASP A 125 -0.61 17.77 4.34
CA ASP A 125 0.06 16.96 5.36
C ASP A 125 -0.87 15.84 5.82
N TYR A 126 -0.38 14.59 5.90
CA TYR A 126 -1.19 13.40 6.18
C TYR A 126 -2.47 13.31 5.34
N CYS A 127 -2.32 13.47 4.02
CA CYS A 127 -3.39 13.35 3.04
C CYS A 127 -3.26 12.06 2.22
N ILE A 128 -4.36 11.60 1.63
CA ILE A 128 -4.41 10.59 0.57
C ILE A 128 -5.00 11.27 -0.66
N VAL A 129 -4.27 11.27 -1.78
CA VAL A 129 -4.74 11.78 -3.07
C VAL A 129 -4.74 10.62 -4.05
N LYS A 130 -5.91 10.23 -4.55
CA LYS A 130 -6.02 9.02 -5.38
C LYS A 130 -6.98 9.14 -6.55
N HIS A 131 -6.67 8.41 -7.62
CA HIS A 131 -7.42 8.33 -8.86
C HIS A 131 -7.58 9.70 -9.54
N GLY A 132 -6.62 10.06 -10.39
CA GLY A 132 -6.69 11.31 -11.14
C GLY A 132 -5.55 11.47 -12.12
N MET A 133 -5.50 12.61 -12.78
CA MET A 133 -4.43 12.94 -13.72
C MET A 133 -3.19 13.39 -12.96
N SER A 134 -3.29 14.41 -12.13
CA SER A 134 -2.16 14.97 -11.38
C SER A 134 -2.63 15.74 -10.15
N VAL A 135 -1.73 15.93 -9.19
CA VAL A 135 -2.03 16.70 -7.98
C VAL A 135 -2.15 18.18 -8.32
N LEU A 136 -1.21 18.72 -9.09
CA LEU A 136 -1.10 20.15 -9.31
C LEU A 136 -0.87 20.49 -10.79
N GLN A 137 -1.66 21.40 -11.37
CA GLN A 137 -1.35 21.99 -12.67
C GLN A 137 -1.43 23.51 -12.67
N SER A 138 -0.59 24.11 -13.53
CA SER A 138 -0.28 25.55 -13.53
C SER A 138 0.32 25.89 -12.15
N SER A 139 1.57 26.30 -12.03
CA SER A 139 2.08 26.56 -10.68
C SER A 139 2.92 27.80 -10.61
N CYS A 140 2.62 28.56 -9.56
CA CYS A 140 3.31 29.69 -8.96
C CYS A 140 2.85 29.67 -7.48
N GLY A 141 3.61 30.27 -6.56
CA GLY A 141 3.23 30.31 -5.13
C GLY A 141 3.89 29.22 -4.28
N TYR A 142 3.24 28.77 -3.20
CA TYR A 142 3.81 27.83 -2.23
C TYR A 142 3.09 26.48 -2.24
N ILE A 143 3.82 25.38 -2.49
CA ILE A 143 3.26 24.03 -2.40
C ILE A 143 4.14 23.18 -1.48
N ASN A 144 3.53 22.58 -0.46
CA ASN A 144 4.15 21.56 0.38
C ASN A 144 3.32 20.30 0.40
N LEU A 145 4.01 19.17 0.32
CA LEU A 145 3.43 17.84 0.34
C LEU A 145 4.24 16.98 1.30
N LYS A 146 3.67 16.67 2.46
CA LYS A 146 4.35 15.90 3.50
C LYS A 146 3.52 14.76 4.04
N ASN A 147 4.19 13.68 4.45
CA ASN A 147 3.58 12.55 5.17
C ASN A 147 2.31 11.97 4.49
N SER A 148 2.19 12.13 3.17
CA SER A 148 0.96 11.90 2.42
C SER A 148 1.12 10.73 1.44
N GLU A 149 0.00 10.20 0.97
CA GLU A 149 -0.06 9.12 0.00
C GLU A 149 -0.64 9.61 -1.32
N LEU A 150 0.06 9.35 -2.41
CA LEU A 150 -0.40 9.61 -3.76
C LEU A 150 -0.51 8.28 -4.48
N ILE A 151 -1.72 7.95 -4.90
CA ILE A 151 -2.04 6.61 -5.38
C ILE A 151 -2.71 6.71 -6.74
N ASP A 152 -2.18 5.98 -7.70
CA ASP A 152 -2.82 5.74 -8.98
C ASP A 152 -3.15 7.05 -9.72
N LEU A 153 -2.11 7.85 -9.96
CA LEU A 153 -2.20 9.11 -10.70
C LEU A 153 -1.58 8.97 -12.08
N GLY A 154 -2.08 9.71 -13.07
CA GLY A 154 -1.44 9.85 -14.38
C GLY A 154 -1.57 8.64 -15.31
N ARG A 155 -2.74 7.99 -15.34
CA ARG A 155 -3.02 6.88 -16.29
C ARG A 155 -3.03 7.31 -17.76
N ILE A 156 -3.15 8.62 -18.02
CA ILE A 156 -3.19 9.19 -19.37
C ILE A 156 -1.82 9.77 -19.70
N GLY A 157 -1.39 9.57 -20.95
CA GLY A 157 -0.09 10.07 -21.44
C GLY A 157 0.05 11.59 -21.31
N GLY A 158 1.22 12.03 -20.83
CA GLY A 158 1.55 13.45 -20.63
C GLY A 158 1.04 14.06 -19.33
N ALA A 159 0.32 13.30 -18.50
CA ALA A 159 -0.06 13.71 -17.17
C ALA A 159 1.19 13.93 -16.30
N SER A 160 1.37 15.12 -15.74
CA SER A 160 2.36 15.40 -14.69
C SER A 160 1.87 16.52 -13.77
N SER A 161 2.39 16.56 -12.55
CA SER A 161 2.22 17.72 -11.69
C SER A 161 3.22 18.79 -12.07
N HIS A 162 2.81 20.05 -12.19
CA HIS A 162 3.73 21.13 -12.56
C HIS A 162 4.22 21.85 -11.30
N ILE A 163 5.49 22.22 -11.26
CA ILE A 163 6.08 23.17 -10.30
C ILE A 163 6.79 24.25 -11.11
N ARG A 164 6.21 25.45 -11.19
CA ARG A 164 6.79 26.66 -11.80
C ARG A 164 6.72 27.83 -10.83
N ASN A 165 7.61 28.79 -10.98
CA ASN A 165 7.69 30.07 -10.25
C ASN A 165 7.25 30.00 -8.76
N PRO A 166 7.77 29.05 -7.96
CA PRO A 166 7.46 29.01 -6.54
C PRO A 166 7.99 30.27 -5.84
N GLU A 167 7.29 30.72 -4.80
CA GLU A 167 7.66 31.92 -4.02
C GLU A 167 8.69 31.63 -2.93
N SER A 168 8.93 30.36 -2.64
CA SER A 168 9.93 29.88 -1.71
C SER A 168 10.25 28.42 -1.99
N ASN A 169 11.33 27.92 -1.39
CA ASN A 169 11.65 26.49 -1.35
C ASN A 169 10.41 25.60 -1.10
N ILE A 170 10.33 24.52 -1.86
CA ILE A 170 9.26 23.51 -1.80
C ILE A 170 9.80 22.25 -1.14
N TYR A 171 8.94 21.61 -0.33
CA TYR A 171 9.26 20.38 0.38
C TYR A 171 8.24 19.29 0.03
N ILE A 172 8.72 18.28 -0.68
CA ILE A 172 8.02 17.03 -0.97
C ILE A 172 8.72 15.93 -0.19
N GLU A 173 8.22 15.65 1.02
CA GLU A 173 8.95 14.84 1.99
C GLU A 173 8.09 13.78 2.68
N ASN A 174 8.68 12.62 2.96
CA ASN A 174 8.03 11.53 3.71
C ASN A 174 6.71 11.06 3.07
N ASN A 175 6.59 11.14 1.75
CA ASN A 175 5.38 10.70 1.06
C ASN A 175 5.53 9.30 0.46
N LEU A 176 4.39 8.65 0.27
CA LEU A 176 4.24 7.40 -0.46
C LEU A 176 3.64 7.69 -1.83
N PHE A 177 4.34 7.30 -2.90
CA PHE A 177 3.86 7.40 -4.28
C PHE A 177 3.69 5.99 -4.86
N ILE A 178 2.46 5.61 -5.19
CA ILE A 178 2.11 4.30 -5.76
C ILE A 178 1.56 4.49 -7.17
N ASP A 179 2.27 3.98 -8.17
CA ASP A 179 1.87 4.04 -9.59
C ASP A 179 1.43 5.44 -10.03
N THR A 180 2.28 6.43 -9.74
CA THR A 180 2.00 7.85 -10.05
C THR A 180 2.86 8.34 -11.21
N ASN A 181 2.40 9.43 -11.82
CA ASN A 181 3.30 10.34 -12.52
C ASN A 181 4.10 11.20 -11.53
N GLY A 182 4.96 12.06 -12.08
CA GLY A 182 5.87 12.88 -11.33
C GLY A 182 5.63 14.38 -11.40
N PHE A 183 6.68 15.10 -11.03
CA PHE A 183 6.76 16.56 -11.01
C PHE A 183 7.58 17.06 -12.18
N ASP A 184 7.02 17.96 -12.98
CA ASP A 184 7.72 18.74 -13.98
C ASP A 184 8.08 20.10 -13.36
N ILE A 185 9.36 20.36 -13.18
CA ILE A 185 9.96 21.52 -12.49
C ILE A 185 10.64 22.43 -13.52
N ALA A 186 10.34 23.73 -13.50
CA ALA A 186 10.97 24.73 -14.37
C ALA A 186 10.71 26.14 -13.84
N GLU A 187 11.32 27.15 -14.46
CA GLU A 187 11.04 28.58 -14.18
C GLU A 187 11.18 28.91 -12.68
N THR A 188 12.31 28.56 -12.08
CA THR A 188 12.55 28.77 -10.65
C THR A 188 14.02 28.89 -10.30
N ASP A 189 14.32 29.73 -9.31
CA ASP A 189 15.60 29.79 -8.60
C ASP A 189 15.43 29.35 -7.12
N GLU A 190 14.32 28.69 -6.78
CA GLU A 190 14.05 28.13 -5.45
C GLU A 190 14.30 26.62 -5.42
N HIS A 191 14.67 26.11 -4.25
CA HIS A 191 15.03 24.70 -4.11
C HIS A 191 13.79 23.85 -3.99
N ILE A 192 13.76 22.76 -4.76
CA ILE A 192 12.70 21.75 -4.68
C ILE A 192 13.29 20.52 -4.01
N TYR A 193 13.03 20.39 -2.72
CA TYR A 193 13.50 19.25 -1.94
C TYR A 193 12.52 18.09 -2.09
N ILE A 194 12.96 17.03 -2.77
CA ILE A 194 12.25 15.77 -2.90
C ILE A 194 13.03 14.75 -2.09
N ARG A 195 12.66 14.55 -0.83
CA ARG A 195 13.46 13.77 0.12
C ARG A 195 12.66 12.78 0.93
N TYR A 196 13.29 11.67 1.29
CA TYR A 196 12.68 10.68 2.18
C TYR A 196 11.33 10.16 1.68
N ASN A 197 11.08 10.15 0.37
CA ASN A 197 9.85 9.59 -0.19
C ASN A 197 10.06 8.12 -0.58
N LEU A 198 8.98 7.35 -0.59
CA LEU A 198 8.91 6.04 -1.20
C LEU A 198 8.14 6.13 -2.52
N PHE A 199 8.81 5.85 -3.63
CA PHE A 199 8.21 5.70 -4.95
C PHE A 199 8.16 4.23 -5.33
N LYS A 200 6.94 3.72 -5.60
CA LYS A 200 6.69 2.37 -6.06
C LYS A 200 5.92 2.40 -7.37
N GLY A 201 6.55 1.94 -8.44
CA GLY A 201 6.02 2.07 -9.79
C GLY A 201 5.93 3.52 -10.25
N ASN A 202 6.07 3.74 -11.55
CA ASN A 202 5.97 5.06 -12.14
C ASN A 202 5.17 5.03 -13.45
N ARG A 203 4.63 6.19 -13.80
CA ARG A 203 3.95 6.47 -15.07
C ARG A 203 4.60 7.68 -15.71
N GLY A 204 5.53 7.43 -16.63
CA GLY A 204 6.47 8.44 -17.10
C GLY A 204 7.48 8.83 -16.01
N PHE A 205 8.06 10.03 -16.13
CA PHE A 205 9.04 10.52 -15.16
C PHE A 205 8.41 10.79 -13.79
N LEU A 206 9.18 10.57 -12.73
CA LEU A 206 8.85 10.94 -11.34
C LEU A 206 9.38 12.34 -10.99
N VAL A 207 10.53 12.71 -11.52
CA VAL A 207 11.07 14.06 -11.43
C VAL A 207 11.64 14.47 -12.77
N LYS A 208 11.15 15.57 -13.30
CA LYS A 208 11.70 16.22 -14.48
C LYS A 208 12.06 17.65 -14.14
N GLU A 209 13.27 18.05 -14.50
CA GLU A 209 13.71 19.44 -14.40
C GLU A 209 13.98 20.01 -15.80
N ARG A 210 13.52 21.24 -16.03
CA ARG A 210 13.79 21.98 -17.27
C ARG A 210 14.73 23.12 -16.94
N VAL A 211 15.89 23.08 -17.58
CA VAL A 211 16.95 24.07 -17.46
C VAL A 211 16.83 25.04 -18.63
N ASP A 212 16.38 26.25 -18.34
CA ASP A 212 16.17 27.31 -19.31
C ASP A 212 17.16 28.47 -19.09
N THR A 213 17.42 29.25 -20.14
CA THR A 213 18.32 30.40 -20.04
C THR A 213 17.70 31.48 -19.14
N GLY A 214 18.22 31.62 -17.92
CA GLY A 214 17.78 32.63 -16.96
C GLY A 214 17.37 32.09 -15.59
N PHE A 215 17.25 30.77 -15.44
CA PHE A 215 16.95 30.11 -14.17
C PHE A 215 17.99 29.02 -13.90
N SER A 216 18.43 28.90 -12.65
CA SER A 216 19.33 27.82 -12.24
C SER A 216 18.52 26.65 -11.66
N PRO A 217 18.74 25.41 -12.11
CA PRO A 217 18.09 24.24 -11.54
C PRO A 217 18.48 24.04 -10.06
N GLN A 218 17.54 23.57 -9.25
CA GLN A 218 17.66 23.39 -7.80
C GLN A 218 16.86 22.19 -7.26
N ALA A 219 16.48 21.24 -8.11
CA ALA A 219 15.88 20.00 -7.62
C ALA A 219 16.93 19.18 -6.83
N VAL A 220 16.60 18.87 -5.58
CA VAL A 220 17.40 18.04 -4.67
C VAL A 220 16.60 16.78 -4.39
N VAL A 221 16.93 15.70 -5.10
CA VAL A 221 16.27 14.40 -5.03
C VAL A 221 17.14 13.46 -4.20
N LYS A 222 17.01 13.44 -2.88
CA LYS A 222 17.92 12.67 -2.01
C LYS A 222 17.20 11.81 -0.99
N TYR A 223 17.83 10.71 -0.58
CA TYR A 223 17.32 9.83 0.47
C TYR A 223 15.94 9.24 0.17
N ASN A 224 15.55 9.17 -1.11
CA ASN A 224 14.31 8.52 -1.54
C ASN A 224 14.57 7.02 -1.78
N THR A 225 13.48 6.27 -1.75
CA THR A 225 13.43 4.84 -2.07
C THR A 225 12.64 4.67 -3.36
N PHE A 226 13.27 4.14 -4.41
CA PHE A 226 12.64 3.78 -5.68
C PHE A 226 12.58 2.26 -5.79
N ILE A 227 11.38 1.70 -5.97
CA ILE A 227 11.17 0.27 -6.17
C ILE A 227 10.18 -0.01 -7.31
N ASP A 228 10.36 -1.13 -8.00
CA ASP A 228 9.52 -1.51 -9.15
C ASP A 228 9.45 -0.43 -10.24
N MET A 229 10.56 0.29 -10.47
CA MET A 229 10.65 1.32 -11.49
C MET A 229 10.65 0.75 -12.91
N ASN A 230 10.04 1.49 -13.83
CA ASN A 230 10.03 1.25 -15.26
C ASN A 230 10.41 2.55 -16.01
N GLU A 231 10.81 2.43 -17.28
CA GLU A 231 11.04 3.58 -18.16
C GLU A 231 11.98 4.66 -17.56
N THR A 232 11.73 5.94 -17.84
CA THR A 232 12.49 7.06 -17.29
C THR A 232 11.90 7.47 -15.94
N VAL A 233 12.74 7.53 -14.92
CA VAL A 233 12.41 7.96 -13.55
C VAL A 233 12.81 9.42 -13.33
N LEU A 234 14.08 9.76 -13.61
CA LEU A 234 14.61 11.11 -13.50
C LEU A 234 14.95 11.66 -14.88
N MET A 235 14.61 12.92 -15.11
CA MET A 235 14.85 13.58 -16.38
C MET A 235 15.34 15.01 -16.16
N ILE A 236 16.38 15.40 -16.87
CA ILE A 236 16.75 16.80 -17.02
C ILE A 236 16.71 17.15 -18.50
N THR A 237 16.11 18.30 -18.82
CA THR A 237 16.03 18.82 -20.18
C THR A 237 16.65 20.20 -20.21
N SER A 238 17.37 20.54 -21.28
CA SER A 238 18.02 21.85 -21.39
C SER A 238 17.96 22.37 -22.82
N TRP A 239 17.79 23.68 -23.00
CA TRP A 239 17.88 24.34 -24.30
C TRP A 239 19.26 24.98 -24.53
N GLY A 240 20.32 24.20 -24.28
CA GLY A 240 21.71 24.65 -24.33
C GLY A 240 22.23 25.30 -23.04
N ALA A 241 21.38 25.43 -22.03
CA ALA A 241 21.78 25.86 -20.69
C ALA A 241 22.47 24.71 -19.93
N GLN A 242 23.46 25.06 -19.11
CA GLN A 242 24.13 24.10 -18.22
C GLN A 242 23.37 24.01 -16.91
N GLY A 243 23.32 22.81 -16.33
CA GLY A 243 22.60 22.54 -15.10
C GLY A 243 22.98 21.20 -14.49
N ASN A 244 22.65 21.02 -13.22
CA ASN A 244 22.87 19.76 -12.54
C ASN A 244 21.75 19.50 -11.52
N MET A 245 21.23 18.28 -11.49
CA MET A 245 20.31 17.81 -10.46
C MET A 245 21.09 16.92 -9.47
N ASP A 246 21.00 17.22 -8.18
CA ASP A 246 21.53 16.34 -7.13
C ASP A 246 20.51 15.23 -6.86
N ALA A 247 20.82 14.04 -7.38
CA ALA A 247 20.07 12.80 -7.18
C ALA A 247 20.86 11.78 -6.34
N THR A 248 21.80 12.24 -5.53
CA THR A 248 22.68 11.37 -4.74
C THR A 248 21.98 10.78 -3.52
N GLU A 249 22.53 9.71 -2.98
CA GLU A 249 22.09 9.08 -1.74
C GLU A 249 20.63 8.60 -1.80
N ASN A 250 20.18 8.12 -2.95
CA ASN A 250 18.91 7.39 -3.08
C ASN A 250 19.13 5.87 -3.09
N TYR A 251 18.12 5.14 -2.63
CA TYR A 251 18.03 3.70 -2.80
C TYR A 251 17.20 3.38 -4.05
N TRP A 252 17.75 2.61 -4.98
CA TRP A 252 17.15 2.34 -6.29
C TRP A 252 16.54 0.94 -6.43
N GLY A 253 16.43 0.18 -5.33
CA GLY A 253 16.02 -1.23 -5.39
C GLY A 253 17.09 -2.16 -6.01
N THR A 254 18.22 -1.60 -6.45
CA THR A 254 19.33 -2.30 -7.08
C THR A 254 20.62 -1.51 -6.91
N THR A 255 21.77 -2.17 -6.99
CA THR A 255 23.09 -1.54 -7.08
C THR A 255 23.69 -1.60 -8.49
N ASN A 256 22.94 -2.12 -9.46
CA ASN A 256 23.37 -2.19 -10.85
C ASN A 256 23.28 -0.81 -11.51
N THR A 257 24.40 -0.10 -11.60
CA THR A 257 24.45 1.26 -12.15
C THR A 257 24.03 1.33 -13.61
N GLY A 258 24.26 0.29 -14.43
CA GLY A 258 23.80 0.28 -15.83
C GLY A 258 22.27 0.24 -15.96
N LEU A 259 21.58 -0.40 -15.01
CA LEU A 259 20.13 -0.38 -14.94
C LEU A 259 19.62 0.99 -14.45
N ILE A 260 20.25 1.54 -13.41
CA ILE A 260 19.90 2.87 -12.88
C ILE A 260 20.09 3.95 -13.95
N GLU A 261 21.20 3.91 -14.70
CA GLU A 261 21.47 4.83 -15.81
C GLU A 261 20.37 4.77 -16.88
N SER A 262 19.79 3.58 -17.13
CA SER A 262 18.70 3.43 -18.10
C SER A 262 17.38 4.10 -17.67
N TRP A 263 17.25 4.42 -16.38
CA TRP A 263 16.12 5.16 -15.81
C TRP A 263 16.36 6.67 -15.74
N ILE A 264 17.56 7.14 -16.10
CA ILE A 264 17.95 8.55 -16.04
C ILE A 264 18.06 9.08 -17.47
N GLN A 265 17.46 10.23 -17.73
CA GLN A 265 17.61 10.94 -18.99
C GLN A 265 18.25 12.31 -18.77
N ASP A 266 19.51 12.44 -19.20
CA ASP A 266 20.33 13.65 -19.06
C ASP A 266 21.30 13.83 -20.25
N GLY A 267 22.29 14.71 -20.10
CA GLY A 267 23.36 14.97 -21.06
C GLY A 267 24.26 13.76 -21.39
N HIS A 268 24.35 12.74 -20.54
CA HIS A 268 25.07 11.50 -20.87
C HIS A 268 24.28 10.66 -21.87
N THR A 269 22.96 10.62 -21.74
CA THR A 269 22.07 9.86 -22.62
C THR A 269 21.70 10.61 -23.90
N ASN A 270 21.73 11.94 -23.88
CA ASN A 270 21.41 12.79 -25.01
C ASN A 270 22.38 13.97 -25.10
N ILE A 271 23.29 13.92 -26.08
CA ILE A 271 24.33 14.94 -26.31
C ILE A 271 23.80 16.35 -26.60
N GLY A 272 22.51 16.51 -26.93
CA GLY A 272 21.87 17.81 -27.08
C GLY A 272 21.49 18.47 -25.75
N ILE A 273 21.60 17.74 -24.65
CA ILE A 273 21.35 18.21 -23.29
C ILE A 273 22.70 18.53 -22.65
N HIS A 274 22.86 19.75 -22.13
CA HIS A 274 24.09 20.23 -21.50
C HIS A 274 24.00 20.25 -19.97
N ALA A 275 23.06 19.47 -19.43
CA ALA A 275 22.78 19.35 -18.02
C ALA A 275 22.80 17.87 -17.60
N PHE A 276 23.23 17.61 -16.37
CA PHE A 276 23.53 16.26 -15.89
C PHE A 276 22.76 15.94 -14.61
N ILE A 277 22.67 14.65 -14.27
CA ILE A 277 22.06 14.17 -13.03
C ILE A 277 23.11 13.39 -12.23
N ASP A 278 23.49 13.90 -11.07
CA ASP A 278 24.43 13.24 -10.17
C ASP A 278 23.68 12.25 -9.26
N TYR A 279 23.77 10.95 -9.54
CA TYR A 279 23.07 9.91 -8.75
C TYR A 279 23.96 9.09 -7.81
N LEU A 280 25.28 9.28 -7.88
CA LEU A 280 26.26 8.58 -7.04
C LEU A 280 26.72 9.46 -5.88
N PRO A 281 26.84 8.94 -4.64
CA PRO A 281 26.69 7.54 -4.26
C PRO A 281 25.23 7.07 -4.18
N ILE A 282 25.00 5.78 -4.39
CA ILE A 282 23.68 5.13 -4.14
C ILE A 282 23.66 4.48 -2.77
N LEU A 283 22.48 4.43 -2.14
CA LEU A 283 22.27 3.68 -0.91
C LEU A 283 22.11 2.19 -1.21
N THR A 284 22.59 1.33 -0.31
CA THR A 284 22.44 -0.14 -0.39
C THR A 284 21.16 -0.65 0.27
N GLU A 285 20.52 0.19 1.09
CA GLU A 285 19.24 -0.05 1.74
C GLU A 285 18.44 1.27 1.79
N PRO A 286 17.10 1.21 1.91
CA PRO A 286 16.28 2.40 2.13
C PRO A 286 16.77 3.26 3.29
N HIS A 287 16.67 4.58 3.18
CA HIS A 287 16.98 5.48 4.30
C HIS A 287 15.96 5.26 5.44
N PRO A 288 16.36 5.27 6.74
CA PRO A 288 15.44 4.96 7.85
C PRO A 288 14.22 5.88 7.96
N ASP A 289 14.33 7.11 7.46
CA ASP A 289 13.22 8.08 7.45
C ASP A 289 12.27 7.93 6.25
N THR A 290 12.53 7.03 5.29
CA THR A 290 11.58 6.81 4.18
C THR A 290 10.35 6.04 4.67
N PRO A 291 9.14 6.42 4.22
CA PRO A 291 7.93 5.66 4.49
C PRO A 291 8.04 4.22 4.02
N THR A 292 7.28 3.37 4.69
CA THR A 292 7.29 1.93 4.50
C THR A 292 5.93 1.45 4.03
N LEU A 293 5.91 0.30 3.35
CA LEU A 293 4.64 -0.36 3.02
C LEU A 293 4.20 -1.24 4.19
N SER A 294 2.94 -1.12 4.57
CA SER A 294 2.34 -1.95 5.61
C SER A 294 2.34 -3.41 5.21
N VAL A 295 2.95 -4.26 6.04
CA VAL A 295 2.95 -5.71 5.91
C VAL A 295 2.02 -6.29 6.97
N THR A 296 1.22 -7.29 6.60
CA THR A 296 0.43 -8.08 7.54
C THR A 296 0.79 -9.54 7.37
N ALA A 297 1.41 -10.12 8.38
CA ALA A 297 1.75 -11.53 8.44
C ALA A 297 0.57 -12.34 8.96
N CYS A 298 0.18 -13.37 8.22
CA CYS A 298 -0.88 -14.29 8.59
C CYS A 298 -0.53 -15.68 8.05
N PHE A 299 -0.71 -16.72 8.86
CA PHE A 299 -0.62 -18.09 8.40
C PHE A 299 -1.59 -19.00 9.12
N GLU A 300 -1.87 -20.13 8.49
CA GLU A 300 -2.56 -21.27 9.08
C GLU A 300 -1.73 -22.54 8.92
N TYR A 301 -2.14 -23.61 9.60
CA TYR A 301 -1.50 -24.92 9.47
C TYR A 301 -2.53 -26.02 9.29
N SER A 302 -2.11 -27.12 8.66
CA SER A 302 -2.92 -28.33 8.52
C SER A 302 -2.06 -29.60 8.62
N PRO A 303 -2.61 -30.71 9.13
CA PRO A 303 -3.98 -30.90 9.65
C PRO A 303 -4.23 -30.27 11.04
N GLU A 304 -5.51 -30.15 11.46
CA GLU A 304 -5.92 -29.65 12.80
C GLU A 304 -5.28 -30.44 13.95
N ASN A 305 -5.16 -31.77 13.80
CA ASN A 305 -4.46 -32.62 14.76
C ASN A 305 -3.09 -33.01 14.20
N VAL A 306 -2.04 -32.49 14.82
CA VAL A 306 -0.67 -32.76 14.43
C VAL A 306 -0.08 -33.85 15.31
N TYR A 307 0.64 -34.78 14.67
CA TYR A 307 1.31 -35.88 15.35
C TYR A 307 2.80 -35.89 15.00
N ALA A 308 3.64 -36.27 15.97
CA ALA A 308 5.06 -36.43 15.75
C ALA A 308 5.35 -37.41 14.59
N SER A 309 6.43 -37.14 13.85
CA SER A 309 6.84 -37.83 12.63
C SER A 309 5.84 -37.79 11.47
N ARG A 310 4.83 -36.90 11.50
CA ARG A 310 3.93 -36.63 10.36
C ARG A 310 4.15 -35.21 9.84
N LYS A 311 3.87 -35.04 8.54
CA LYS A 311 3.98 -33.73 7.88
C LYS A 311 2.88 -32.79 8.35
N VAL A 312 3.29 -31.58 8.67
CA VAL A 312 2.44 -30.40 8.86
C VAL A 312 2.69 -29.48 7.68
N THR A 313 1.64 -28.95 7.08
CA THR A 313 1.73 -27.90 6.07
C THR A 313 1.39 -26.57 6.73
N PHE A 314 2.26 -25.58 6.55
CA PHE A 314 2.01 -24.19 6.91
C PHE A 314 1.71 -23.40 5.64
N ASP A 315 0.70 -22.54 5.69
CA ASP A 315 0.24 -21.73 4.57
C ASP A 315 0.10 -20.27 5.01
N ALA A 316 1.00 -19.42 4.50
CA ALA A 316 1.03 -17.98 4.73
C ALA A 316 0.37 -17.17 3.60
N SER A 317 -0.43 -17.78 2.74
CA SER A 317 -1.03 -17.11 1.57
C SER A 317 -1.99 -15.97 1.93
N ALA A 318 -2.46 -15.91 3.18
CA ALA A 318 -3.23 -14.79 3.72
C ALA A 318 -2.36 -13.60 4.17
N SER A 319 -1.04 -13.74 4.18
CA SER A 319 -0.13 -12.60 4.39
C SER A 319 -0.19 -11.65 3.19
N PHE A 320 -0.18 -10.35 3.44
CA PHE A 320 -0.26 -9.36 2.37
C PHE A 320 0.57 -8.11 2.67
N VAL A 321 0.89 -7.36 1.61
CA VAL A 321 1.53 -6.04 1.67
C VAL A 321 0.63 -5.08 0.92
N GLU A 322 0.27 -3.97 1.54
CA GLU A 322 -0.53 -2.95 0.88
C GLU A 322 0.22 -2.41 -0.36
N TYR A 323 -0.45 -2.37 -1.52
CA TYR A 323 0.12 -1.97 -2.83
C TYR A 323 1.31 -2.81 -3.34
N SER A 324 1.58 -3.97 -2.74
CA SER A 324 2.72 -4.82 -3.11
C SER A 324 2.46 -6.30 -2.84
N GLN A 325 3.51 -7.10 -2.83
CA GLN A 325 3.49 -8.52 -2.51
C GLN A 325 4.52 -8.84 -1.42
N VAL A 326 4.27 -9.90 -0.67
CA VAL A 326 5.27 -10.49 0.22
C VAL A 326 6.31 -11.20 -0.65
N VAL A 327 7.60 -10.87 -0.46
CA VAL A 327 8.70 -11.41 -1.27
C VAL A 327 9.48 -12.52 -0.58
N GLU A 328 9.37 -12.62 0.75
CA GLU A 328 10.10 -13.58 1.57
C GLU A 328 9.31 -13.91 2.85
N TYR A 329 9.36 -15.19 3.25
CA TYR A 329 8.77 -15.74 4.46
C TYR A 329 9.87 -16.42 5.27
N VAL A 330 10.07 -15.99 6.52
CA VAL A 330 10.99 -16.62 7.46
C VAL A 330 10.17 -17.35 8.51
N TRP A 331 10.38 -18.66 8.59
CA TRP A 331 9.70 -19.57 9.50
C TRP A 331 10.64 -19.96 10.62
N ASP A 332 10.20 -19.82 11.86
CA ASP A 332 10.79 -20.45 13.04
C ASP A 332 9.76 -21.46 13.57
N PHE A 333 10.13 -22.74 13.60
CA PHE A 333 9.21 -23.81 14.01
C PHE A 333 9.15 -24.00 15.52
N GLY A 334 9.92 -23.24 16.31
CA GLY A 334 9.91 -23.28 17.76
C GLY A 334 10.72 -24.44 18.37
N ASP A 335 11.34 -25.28 17.55
CA ASP A 335 12.20 -26.41 17.97
C ASP A 335 13.70 -26.14 17.75
N GLY A 336 14.04 -24.89 17.44
CA GLY A 336 15.39 -24.45 17.10
C GLY A 336 15.73 -24.52 15.61
N ASN A 337 14.84 -25.05 14.76
CA ASN A 337 15.00 -25.03 13.30
C ASN A 337 14.23 -23.87 12.67
N ASN A 338 14.79 -23.33 11.60
CA ASN A 338 14.19 -22.26 10.80
C ASN A 338 14.30 -22.55 9.31
N ALA A 339 13.48 -21.86 8.53
CA ALA A 339 13.48 -21.93 7.07
C ALA A 339 13.17 -20.57 6.46
N THR A 340 13.67 -20.32 5.25
CA THR A 340 13.36 -19.13 4.47
C THR A 340 12.82 -19.54 3.12
N THR A 341 11.64 -19.04 2.74
CA THR A 341 10.96 -19.39 1.49
C THR A 341 10.48 -18.15 0.75
N GLN A 342 10.44 -18.24 -0.57
CA GLN A 342 9.70 -17.28 -1.42
C GLN A 342 8.25 -17.73 -1.68
N SER A 343 7.98 -19.04 -1.51
CA SER A 343 6.62 -19.59 -1.53
C SER A 343 5.93 -19.35 -0.17
N PRO A 344 4.63 -19.02 -0.16
CA PRO A 344 3.85 -18.88 1.08
C PRO A 344 3.61 -20.22 1.79
N THR A 345 3.84 -21.35 1.10
CA THR A 345 3.59 -22.69 1.65
C THR A 345 4.89 -23.45 1.91
N ILE A 346 4.95 -24.14 3.06
CA ILE A 346 6.05 -25.02 3.44
C ILE A 346 5.51 -26.23 4.23
N THR A 347 6.18 -27.38 4.10
CA THR A 347 5.90 -28.55 4.94
C THR A 347 7.03 -28.80 5.93
N TYR A 348 6.69 -29.14 7.16
CA TYR A 348 7.64 -29.46 8.23
C TYR A 348 7.22 -30.73 8.99
N THR A 349 8.11 -31.32 9.77
CA THR A 349 7.83 -32.53 10.57
C THR A 349 8.54 -32.45 11.91
N TYR A 350 7.77 -32.51 12.99
CA TYR A 350 8.29 -32.53 14.36
C TYR A 350 8.66 -33.95 14.77
N THR A 351 9.78 -34.09 15.47
CA THR A 351 10.27 -35.41 15.91
C THR A 351 9.64 -35.81 17.25
N ASP A 352 9.49 -34.86 18.16
CA ASP A 352 9.02 -35.09 19.52
C ASP A 352 7.60 -34.51 19.73
N PRO A 353 6.77 -35.14 20.57
CA PRO A 353 5.49 -34.59 20.97
C PRO A 353 5.69 -33.49 22.03
N GLU A 354 5.39 -32.26 21.65
CA GLU A 354 5.54 -31.07 22.49
C GLU A 354 4.61 -29.95 22.01
N GLU A 355 4.50 -28.88 22.77
CA GLU A 355 3.90 -27.63 22.33
C GLU A 355 4.99 -26.72 21.74
N TYR A 356 4.84 -26.35 20.46
CA TYR A 356 5.76 -25.47 19.75
C TYR A 356 5.11 -24.12 19.48
N THR A 357 5.88 -23.03 19.60
CA THR A 357 5.44 -21.70 19.15
C THR A 357 6.02 -21.44 17.76
N VAL A 358 5.19 -21.60 16.74
CA VAL A 358 5.61 -21.35 15.35
C VAL A 358 5.51 -19.86 15.08
N THR A 359 6.60 -19.25 14.63
CA THR A 359 6.68 -17.84 14.26
C THR A 359 6.87 -17.70 12.76
N LEU A 360 6.02 -16.89 12.13
CA LEU A 360 6.21 -16.43 10.76
C LEU A 360 6.64 -14.97 10.78
N THR A 361 7.69 -14.63 10.05
CA THR A 361 8.00 -13.25 9.65
C THR A 361 7.83 -13.11 8.15
N ALA A 362 6.86 -12.32 7.71
CA ALA A 362 6.63 -11.99 6.31
C ALA A 362 7.37 -10.69 5.97
N LYS A 363 8.00 -10.61 4.79
CA LYS A 363 8.82 -9.47 4.37
C LYS A 363 8.38 -8.91 3.02
N ALA A 364 8.29 -7.58 2.93
CA ALA A 364 8.03 -6.84 1.71
C ALA A 364 9.32 -6.52 0.94
N ALA A 365 9.18 -6.14 -0.34
CA ALA A 365 10.29 -5.69 -1.19
C ALA A 365 11.06 -4.47 -0.61
N THR A 366 10.38 -3.64 0.19
CA THR A 366 10.96 -2.49 0.90
C THR A 366 11.70 -2.87 2.19
N CYS A 367 12.00 -4.16 2.39
CA CYS A 367 12.62 -4.74 3.57
C CYS A 367 11.81 -4.66 4.88
N ASN A 368 10.58 -4.15 4.82
CA ASN A 368 9.67 -4.14 5.96
C ASN A 368 9.17 -5.54 6.27
N THR A 369 8.93 -5.79 7.55
CA THR A 369 8.47 -7.10 8.02
C THR A 369 7.32 -6.96 8.99
N ASP A 370 6.44 -7.96 9.00
CA ASP A 370 5.51 -8.21 10.09
C ASP A 370 5.67 -9.64 10.58
N THR A 371 5.37 -9.87 11.86
CA THR A 371 5.58 -11.14 12.53
C THR A 371 4.30 -11.59 13.22
N THR A 372 3.93 -12.85 13.02
CA THR A 372 2.79 -13.47 13.69
C THR A 372 3.17 -14.86 14.24
N GLN A 373 2.44 -15.33 15.24
CA GLN A 373 2.74 -16.57 15.95
C GLN A 373 1.49 -17.41 16.18
N ILE A 374 1.65 -18.73 16.09
CA ILE A 374 0.62 -19.70 16.44
C ILE A 374 1.24 -20.80 17.31
N THR A 375 0.59 -21.10 18.43
CA THR A 375 0.92 -22.25 19.27
C THR A 375 0.39 -23.53 18.64
N LEU A 376 1.27 -24.51 18.44
CA LEU A 376 0.99 -25.79 17.82
C LEU A 376 1.28 -26.93 18.81
N THR A 377 0.25 -27.69 19.17
CA THR A 377 0.42 -28.89 19.99
C THR A 377 0.67 -30.12 19.11
N VAL A 378 1.82 -30.76 19.27
CA VAL A 378 2.19 -31.99 18.57
C VAL A 378 1.95 -33.18 19.50
N GLU A 379 1.05 -34.07 19.10
CA GLU A 379 0.71 -35.25 19.88
C GLU A 379 1.61 -36.45 19.50
N PRO A 380 1.80 -37.43 20.41
CA PRO A 380 2.42 -38.69 20.04
C PRO A 380 1.59 -39.38 18.94
N PRO A 381 2.22 -40.09 17.98
CA PRO A 381 1.48 -40.76 16.93
C PRO A 381 0.48 -41.76 17.53
N PRO A 382 -0.75 -41.84 16.98
CA PRO A 382 -1.76 -42.75 17.52
C PRO A 382 -1.24 -44.19 17.47
N ASP A 383 -1.45 -44.92 18.56
CA ASP A 383 -0.99 -46.30 18.69
C ASP A 383 -1.41 -47.11 17.46
N PRO A 384 -0.50 -47.92 16.88
CA PRO A 384 -0.87 -48.81 15.80
C PRO A 384 -1.98 -49.74 16.30
N ILE A 385 -3.12 -49.75 15.61
CA ILE A 385 -4.25 -50.63 15.95
C ILE A 385 -3.71 -52.05 15.96
N LEU A 386 -3.60 -52.64 17.15
CA LEU A 386 -2.96 -53.94 17.25
C LEU A 386 -3.83 -54.99 16.54
N PRO A 387 -3.26 -55.83 15.65
CA PRO A 387 -4.03 -56.78 14.85
C PRO A 387 -4.93 -57.73 15.67
N TRP A 388 -4.55 -58.03 16.91
CA TRP A 388 -5.32 -58.89 17.82
C TRP A 388 -6.62 -58.25 18.31
N LEU A 389 -6.72 -56.91 18.33
CA LEU A 389 -7.97 -56.22 18.67
C LEU A 389 -9.04 -56.39 17.57
N ILE A 390 -8.62 -56.43 16.31
CA ILE A 390 -9.48 -56.71 15.15
C ILE A 390 -9.96 -58.18 15.18
N VAL A 391 -9.07 -59.11 15.54
CA VAL A 391 -9.41 -60.53 15.69
C VAL A 391 -10.41 -60.74 16.83
N ALA A 392 -10.25 -60.06 17.97
CA ALA A 392 -11.15 -60.18 19.12
C ALA A 392 -12.60 -59.81 18.77
N VAL A 393 -12.80 -58.67 18.07
CA VAL A 393 -14.13 -58.23 17.61
C VAL A 393 -14.71 -59.20 16.57
N ALA A 394 -13.88 -59.71 15.65
CA ALA A 394 -14.30 -60.71 14.67
C ALA A 394 -14.72 -62.04 15.34
N THR A 395 -13.98 -62.53 16.35
CA THR A 395 -14.34 -63.74 17.09
C THR A 395 -15.64 -63.59 17.89
N VAL A 396 -15.91 -62.42 18.46
CA VAL A 396 -17.18 -62.14 19.16
C VAL A 396 -18.35 -62.09 18.17
N ALA A 397 -18.18 -61.48 17.00
CA ALA A 397 -19.23 -61.45 15.97
C ALA A 397 -19.55 -62.85 15.43
N VAL A 398 -18.53 -63.68 15.19
CA VAL A 398 -18.69 -65.07 14.71
C VAL A 398 -19.38 -65.94 15.76
N THR A 399 -19.04 -65.80 17.05
CA THR A 399 -19.70 -66.55 18.13
C THR A 399 -21.15 -66.12 18.34
N VAL A 400 -21.45 -64.83 18.29
CA VAL A 400 -22.85 -64.34 18.37
C VAL A 400 -23.69 -64.81 17.19
N ALA A 401 -23.14 -64.79 15.97
CA ALA A 401 -23.83 -65.31 14.79
C ALA A 401 -24.06 -66.84 14.87
N ALA A 402 -23.06 -67.61 15.33
CA ALA A 402 -23.19 -69.05 15.51
C ALA A 402 -24.26 -69.41 16.56
N VAL A 403 -24.31 -68.67 17.67
CA VAL A 403 -25.36 -68.82 18.69
C VAL A 403 -26.73 -68.48 18.10
N ALA A 404 -26.89 -67.36 17.38
CA ALA A 404 -28.15 -66.99 16.74
C ALA A 404 -28.66 -68.05 15.74
N VAL A 405 -27.76 -68.63 14.93
CA VAL A 405 -28.09 -69.72 14.00
C VAL A 405 -28.49 -70.99 14.75
N PHE A 406 -27.79 -71.34 15.83
CA PHE A 406 -28.12 -72.48 16.68
C PHE A 406 -29.52 -72.35 17.31
N TRP A 407 -29.85 -71.17 17.85
CA TRP A 407 -31.18 -70.90 18.41
C TRP A 407 -32.29 -70.89 17.35
N LYS A 408 -32.02 -70.39 16.14
CA LYS A 408 -32.97 -70.44 15.02
C LYS A 408 -33.27 -71.88 14.58
N LYS A 409 -32.25 -72.74 14.52
CA LYS A 409 -32.38 -74.16 14.15
C LYS A 409 -33.08 -75.00 15.23
N ARG A 410 -32.94 -74.64 16.50
CA ARG A 410 -33.64 -75.29 17.61
C ARG A 410 -35.15 -74.99 17.63
N LYS A 411 -35.54 -73.76 17.26
CA LYS A 411 -36.96 -73.35 17.17
C LYS A 411 -37.71 -73.96 15.98
N SER A 412 -37.03 -74.43 14.93
CA SER A 412 -37.68 -75.04 13.76
C SER A 412 -37.92 -76.55 13.89
N ASN A 413 -37.39 -77.19 14.94
CA ASN A 413 -37.47 -78.64 15.16
C ASN A 413 -38.38 -79.01 16.36
N GLN A 414 -39.14 -78.05 16.89
CA GLN A 414 -40.29 -78.26 17.76
C GLN A 414 -41.55 -77.87 16.98
#